data_AF-A0A966NXA1-F1
#
_entry.id   AF-A0A966NXA1-F1
#
_cell.length_a   1.000
_cell.length_b   1.000
_cell.length_c   1.000
_cell.angle_alpha   90.00
_cell.angle_beta   90.00
_cell.angle_gamma   90.00
#
_symmetry.space_group_name_H-M   'P 1'
#
loop_
_entity.id
_entity.type
_entity.pdbx_description
1 polymer ?
#
loop_
_entity_poly.entity_id
_entity_poly.type
_entity_poly.pdbx_seq_one_letter_code
_entity_poly.pdbx_strand_id
1 'polypeptide(L)'
;MPRDFQQSAQSTIVAQVPKPKNIHEWLSFDDDDRDQTWMFDETFMRSNYKCIYGEGCKGVLDDDATHLQQGCCSYGAHFLD
;
A
#
# COMPACT_ATOMS: atom_id res chain seq x y z
N MET A 1 -32.85 9.29 47.37
CA MET A 1 -32.31 7.91 47.38
C MET A 1 -32.70 7.25 46.05
N PRO A 2 -31.75 6.72 45.27
CA PRO A 2 -31.74 6.84 43.81
C PRO A 2 -31.95 5.49 43.10
N ARG A 3 -32.28 5.52 41.80
CA ARG A 3 -31.77 4.54 40.83
C ARG A 3 -31.55 5.22 39.48
N ASP A 4 -30.33 5.67 39.31
CA ASP A 4 -29.69 5.99 38.05
C ASP A 4 -29.81 4.77 37.10
N PHE A 5 -30.63 4.90 36.04
CA PHE A 5 -30.62 3.94 34.94
C PHE A 5 -29.53 4.39 33.96
N GLN A 6 -28.32 3.93 34.26
CA GLN A 6 -27.10 4.17 33.50
C GLN A 6 -27.31 3.80 32.02
N GLN A 7 -27.26 4.80 31.15
CA GLN A 7 -27.33 4.63 29.70
C GLN A 7 -26.07 3.90 29.23
N SER A 8 -26.18 2.59 29.02
CA SER A 8 -25.07 1.73 28.60
C SER A 8 -24.59 2.14 27.21
N ALA A 9 -23.32 2.52 27.12
CA ALA A 9 -22.58 2.68 25.87
C ALA A 9 -22.70 1.43 25.00
N GLN A 10 -23.42 1.53 23.90
CA GLN A 10 -23.34 0.53 22.83
C GLN A 10 -22.13 0.91 21.97
N SER A 11 -20.95 0.50 22.44
CA SER A 11 -19.74 0.49 21.62
C SER A 11 -19.90 -0.68 20.65
N THR A 12 -20.46 -0.41 19.47
CA THR A 12 -20.53 -1.38 18.39
C THR A 12 -19.11 -1.68 17.95
N ILE A 13 -18.56 -2.80 18.42
CA ILE A 13 -17.31 -3.35 17.91
C ILE A 13 -17.59 -3.75 16.46
N VAL A 14 -17.21 -2.89 15.52
CA VAL A 14 -17.15 -3.27 14.11
C VAL A 14 -16.04 -4.31 14.01
N ALA A 15 -16.42 -5.58 13.92
CA ALA A 15 -15.48 -6.64 13.57
C ALA A 15 -14.89 -6.28 12.21
N GLN A 16 -13.63 -5.87 12.18
CA GLN A 16 -12.91 -5.63 10.94
C GLN A 16 -12.81 -6.97 10.22
N VAL A 17 -13.61 -7.15 9.18
CA VAL A 17 -13.46 -8.29 8.27
C VAL A 17 -12.05 -8.18 7.68
N PRO A 18 -11.16 -9.15 7.87
CA PRO A 18 -9.82 -9.09 7.29
C PRO A 18 -9.98 -8.99 5.78
N LYS A 19 -9.49 -7.89 5.18
CA LYS A 19 -9.44 -7.74 3.71
C LYS A 19 -8.72 -8.97 3.15
N PRO A 20 -9.27 -9.63 2.10
CA PRO A 20 -8.55 -10.70 1.44
C PRO A 20 -7.18 -10.18 0.97
N LYS A 21 -6.12 -10.95 1.23
CA LYS A 21 -4.72 -10.53 1.01
C LYS A 21 -4.38 -10.15 -0.44
N ASN A 22 -5.24 -10.50 -1.40
CA ASN A 22 -5.06 -10.28 -2.83
C ASN A 22 -5.98 -9.19 -3.41
N ILE A 23 -6.61 -8.34 -2.59
CA ILE A 23 -7.30 -7.16 -3.11
C ILE A 23 -6.41 -5.92 -3.03
N HIS A 24 -6.05 -5.38 -4.18
CA HIS A 24 -5.39 -4.10 -4.31
C HIS A 24 -6.45 -2.99 -4.13
N GLU A 25 -6.17 -2.04 -3.25
CA GLU A 25 -6.98 -0.84 -3.08
C GLU A 25 -6.32 0.29 -3.87
N TRP A 26 -7.05 0.86 -4.82
CA TRP A 26 -6.52 1.86 -5.75
C TRP A 26 -7.00 3.26 -5.39
N LEU A 27 -6.07 4.22 -5.43
CA LEU A 27 -6.33 5.64 -5.26
C LEU A 27 -6.02 6.35 -6.59
N SER A 28 -6.98 7.09 -7.13
CA SER A 28 -6.84 7.79 -8.42
C SER A 28 -7.01 9.29 -8.30
N PHE A 29 -6.21 10.04 -9.06
CA PHE A 29 -6.29 11.50 -9.18
C PHE A 29 -6.24 11.90 -10.65
N ASP A 30 -7.17 12.71 -11.09
CA ASP A 30 -7.12 13.32 -12.41
C ASP A 30 -6.19 14.54 -12.39
N ASP A 31 -5.37 14.71 -13.42
CA ASP A 31 -4.53 15.89 -13.61
C ASP A 31 -5.35 16.92 -14.42
N ASP A 32 -5.72 18.05 -13.82
CA ASP A 32 -6.54 19.05 -14.52
C ASP A 32 -5.80 19.72 -15.69
N ASP A 33 -4.46 19.74 -15.66
CA ASP A 33 -3.62 20.39 -16.67
C ASP A 33 -3.20 19.44 -17.82
N ARG A 34 -3.41 18.13 -17.66
CA ARG A 34 -2.99 17.10 -18.61
C ARG A 34 -4.05 16.03 -18.71
N ASP A 35 -4.37 15.54 -19.91
CA ASP A 35 -5.35 14.46 -20.11
C ASP A 35 -4.80 13.09 -19.63
N GLN A 36 -4.56 12.97 -18.32
CA GLN A 36 -3.98 11.81 -17.67
C GLN A 36 -4.56 11.62 -16.26
N THR A 37 -4.75 10.36 -15.87
CA THR A 37 -5.17 9.96 -14.52
C THR A 37 -4.02 9.24 -13.85
N TRP A 38 -3.62 9.71 -12.68
CA TRP A 38 -2.64 9.04 -11.83
C TRP A 38 -3.34 7.97 -10.99
N MET A 39 -2.82 6.75 -10.97
CA MET A 39 -3.33 5.65 -10.15
C MET A 39 -2.24 5.09 -9.23
N PHE A 40 -2.58 4.89 -7.96
CA PHE A 40 -1.67 4.41 -6.91
C PHE A 40 -2.27 3.19 -6.19
N ASP A 41 -1.45 2.17 -5.93
CA ASP A 41 -1.83 1.02 -5.10
C ASP A 41 -1.64 1.35 -3.61
N GLU A 42 -2.73 1.69 -2.93
CA GLU A 42 -2.74 1.99 -1.51
C GLU A 42 -2.41 0.76 -0.64
N THR A 43 -2.72 -0.44 -1.12
CA THR A 43 -2.33 -1.69 -0.43
C THR A 43 -0.81 -1.83 -0.41
N PHE A 44 -0.12 -1.54 -1.52
CA PHE A 44 1.33 -1.53 -1.58
C PHE A 44 1.93 -0.46 -0.66
N MET A 45 1.41 0.77 -0.71
CA MET A 45 1.92 1.91 0.07
C MET A 45 1.82 1.72 1.59
N ARG A 46 0.81 0.97 2.07
CA ARG A 46 0.65 0.65 3.51
C ARG A 46 1.28 -0.69 3.90
N SER A 47 1.89 -1.40 2.95
CA SER A 47 2.53 -2.69 3.25
C SER A 47 3.84 -2.50 4.03
N ASN A 48 4.34 -3.58 4.62
CA ASN A 48 5.69 -3.61 5.23
C ASN A 48 6.80 -3.84 4.19
N TYR A 49 6.53 -3.63 2.89
CA TYR A 49 7.53 -3.81 1.86
C TYR A 49 8.69 -2.81 2.05
N LYS A 50 9.92 -3.32 2.18
CA LYS A 50 11.13 -2.51 2.30
C LYS A 50 12.04 -2.80 1.11
N CYS A 51 12.44 -1.74 0.41
CA CYS A 51 13.49 -1.85 -0.58
C CYS A 51 14.86 -2.07 0.09
N ILE A 52 15.58 -3.09 -0.35
CA ILE A 52 16.94 -3.41 0.13
C ILE A 52 18.03 -3.00 -0.87
N TYR A 53 17.73 -2.03 -1.75
CA TYR A 53 18.75 -1.45 -2.62
C TYR A 53 19.89 -0.86 -1.78
N GLY A 54 21.14 -1.18 -2.13
CA GLY A 54 22.32 -0.83 -1.33
C GLY A 54 22.55 -1.71 -0.09
N GLU A 55 21.58 -2.53 0.30
CA GLU A 55 21.67 -3.50 1.42
C GLU A 55 21.85 -4.95 0.89
N GLY A 56 22.58 -5.13 -0.22
CA GLY A 56 22.86 -6.45 -0.81
C GLY A 56 21.91 -6.88 -1.95
N CYS A 57 21.05 -5.98 -2.42
CA CYS A 57 20.23 -6.20 -3.61
C CYS A 57 21.08 -6.36 -4.89
N LYS A 58 20.77 -7.40 -5.69
CA LYS A 58 21.42 -7.69 -6.98
C LYS A 58 20.64 -7.22 -8.22
N GLY A 59 19.56 -6.49 -8.02
CA GLY A 59 18.60 -6.14 -9.07
C GLY A 59 17.52 -7.20 -9.26
N VAL A 60 16.69 -7.01 -10.28
CA VAL A 60 15.47 -7.78 -10.57
C VAL A 60 15.57 -8.65 -11.83
N LEU A 61 16.72 -8.66 -12.49
CA LEU A 61 16.97 -9.45 -13.69
C LEU A 61 17.40 -10.88 -13.30
N ASP A 62 17.41 -11.77 -14.29
CA ASP A 62 17.76 -13.19 -14.10
C ASP A 62 19.20 -13.37 -13.57
N ASP A 63 20.11 -12.47 -13.97
CA ASP A 63 21.51 -12.44 -13.54
C ASP A 63 21.81 -11.25 -12.61
N ASP A 64 22.99 -11.28 -11.97
CA ASP A 64 23.46 -10.19 -11.11
C ASP A 64 23.57 -8.86 -11.88
N ALA A 65 22.62 -7.97 -11.58
CA ALA A 65 22.46 -6.68 -12.22
C ALA A 65 22.89 -5.53 -11.29
N THR A 66 23.69 -5.81 -10.24
CA THR A 66 24.17 -4.76 -9.31
C THR A 66 24.85 -3.61 -10.05
N HIS A 67 25.56 -3.91 -11.14
CA HIS A 67 26.27 -2.93 -11.97
C HIS A 67 25.34 -1.94 -12.70
N LEU A 68 24.08 -2.31 -12.95
CA LEU A 68 23.11 -1.44 -13.61
C LEU A 68 22.49 -0.42 -12.64
N GLN A 69 22.73 -0.56 -11.34
CA GLN A 69 22.13 0.28 -10.29
C GLN A 69 20.58 0.29 -10.34
N GLN A 70 19.99 -0.74 -10.97
CA GLN A 70 18.56 -1.00 -10.96
C GLN A 70 18.23 -1.70 -9.65
N GLY A 71 17.62 -0.99 -8.71
CA GLY A 71 17.25 -1.59 -7.44
C GLY A 71 16.23 -2.72 -7.58
N CYS A 72 16.09 -3.55 -6.55
CA CYS A 72 15.17 -4.68 -6.47
C CYS A 72 13.68 -4.25 -6.49
N CYS A 73 13.45 -2.95 -6.53
CA CYS A 73 12.16 -2.28 -6.40
C CYS A 73 11.81 -1.51 -7.69
N SER A 74 12.64 -1.64 -8.73
CA SER A 74 12.44 -1.03 -10.05
C SER A 74 11.09 -1.44 -10.67
N TYR A 75 10.66 -2.70 -10.50
CA TYR A 75 9.31 -3.16 -10.88
C TYR A 75 8.23 -2.91 -9.80
N GLY A 76 8.58 -2.47 -8.59
CA GLY A 76 7.59 -2.11 -7.58
C GLY A 76 7.09 -0.67 -7.71
N ALA A 77 7.94 0.21 -8.25
CA ALA A 77 7.70 1.65 -8.37
C ALA A 77 7.89 2.12 -9.82
N HIS A 78 7.30 1.41 -10.78
CA HIS A 78 7.25 1.83 -12.17
C HIS A 78 5.85 2.34 -12.51
N PHE A 79 5.77 3.25 -13.49
CA PHE A 79 4.50 3.60 -14.10
C PHE A 79 3.97 2.36 -14.82
N LEU A 80 2.77 1.94 -14.44
CA LEU A 80 1.98 1.00 -15.24
C LEU A 80 1.40 1.81 -16.41
N ASP A 81 1.57 1.30 -17.63
CA ASP A 81 0.94 1.83 -18.85
C ASP A 81 -0.54 1.43 -18.92
#